data_AF-A0A6I9XKG2-F1
#
_entry.id   AF-A0A6I9XKG2-F1
#
_cell.length_a   1.000
_cell.length_b   1.000
_cell.length_c   1.000
_cell.angle_alpha   90.00
_cell.angle_beta   90.00
_cell.angle_gamma   90.00
#
_symmetry.space_group_name_H-M   'P 1'
#
loop_
_entity.id
_entity.type
_entity.pdbx_description
1 polymer ?
#
loop_
_entity_poly.entity_id
_entity_poly.type
_entity_poly.pdbx_seq_one_letter_code
_entity_poly.pdbx_strand_id
1 'polypeptide(L)'
;MSQLVKDFLHSQIVQSPIELYTDWLNVGHVDEFLTFVPAPDRKGFRMLLASPNACYKLLEKKEKEGYGKAKMPDGIESTGSGWQPRPISEIIADKFLREWNGHCQECIDWKEKGFRRTFVPQ
;
A
#
# COMPACT_ATOMS: atom_id res chain seq x y z
N MET A 1 -17.42 -8.73 -0.86
CA MET A 1 -17.71 -10.03 -0.20
C MET A 1 -19.22 -10.22 -0.07
N SER A 2 -19.77 -11.40 -0.35
CA SER A 2 -21.21 -11.66 -0.23
C SER A 2 -21.67 -11.72 1.23
N GLN A 3 -22.94 -11.40 1.48
CA GLN A 3 -23.52 -11.41 2.83
C GLN A 3 -23.44 -12.79 3.49
N LEU A 4 -23.67 -13.86 2.72
CA LEU A 4 -23.56 -15.24 3.21
C LEU A 4 -22.19 -15.55 3.84
N VAL A 5 -21.10 -15.11 3.21
CA VAL A 5 -19.74 -15.34 3.72
C VAL A 5 -19.47 -14.48 4.95
N LYS A 6 -19.96 -13.22 4.97
CA LYS A 6 -19.87 -12.36 6.15
C LYS A 6 -20.58 -13.00 7.36
N ASP A 7 -21.81 -13.44 7.18
CA ASP A 7 -22.61 -14.05 8.25
C ASP A 7 -21.95 -15.33 8.78
N PHE A 8 -21.39 -16.15 7.87
CA PHE A 8 -20.62 -17.32 8.22
C PHE A 8 -19.41 -16.98 9.10
N LEU A 9 -18.60 -15.98 8.73
CA LEU A 9 -17.43 -15.55 9.48
C LEU A 9 -17.81 -14.97 10.86
N HIS A 10 -18.86 -14.14 10.91
CA HIS A 10 -19.35 -13.57 12.17
C HIS A 10 -19.92 -14.64 13.12
N SER A 11 -20.50 -15.71 12.58
CA SER A 11 -21.07 -16.81 13.38
C SER A 11 -20.00 -17.67 14.07
N GLN A 12 -18.72 -17.54 13.73
CA GLN A 12 -17.65 -18.36 14.32
C GLN A 12 -17.28 -17.93 15.76
N ILE A 13 -17.52 -16.66 16.12
CA ILE A 13 -17.28 -16.03 17.44
C ILE A 13 -15.82 -16.01 17.94
N VAL A 14 -14.98 -16.98 17.57
CA VAL A 14 -13.59 -17.13 18.04
C VAL A 14 -12.64 -16.05 17.52
N GLN A 15 -13.03 -15.38 16.44
CA GLN A 15 -12.37 -14.18 15.90
C GLN A 15 -13.45 -13.14 15.68
N SER A 16 -13.19 -11.87 16.02
CA SER A 16 -14.09 -10.74 15.76
C SER A 16 -13.71 -10.12 14.41
N PRO A 17 -14.41 -10.43 13.29
CA PRO A 17 -14.01 -9.95 11.97
C PRO A 17 -14.14 -8.42 11.87
N ILE A 18 -13.23 -7.80 11.14
CA ILE A 18 -13.21 -6.35 10.92
C ILE A 18 -13.25 -6.08 9.43
N GLU A 19 -14.18 -5.24 9.00
CA GLU A 19 -14.30 -4.85 7.61
C GLU A 19 -13.35 -3.70 7.25
N LEU A 20 -12.60 -3.89 6.16
CA LEU A 20 -11.71 -2.88 5.61
C LEU A 20 -12.25 -2.40 4.27
N TYR A 21 -11.99 -1.13 3.95
CA TYR A 21 -12.40 -0.53 2.68
C TYR A 21 -11.31 -0.83 1.67
N THR A 22 -11.63 -1.68 0.70
CA THR A 22 -10.71 -2.14 -0.34
C THR A 22 -11.20 -1.79 -1.73
N ASP A 23 -12.43 -1.27 -1.89
CA ASP A 23 -13.02 -0.94 -3.19
C ASP A 23 -12.30 0.21 -3.95
N TRP A 24 -11.32 0.87 -3.32
CA TRP A 24 -10.42 1.81 -3.98
C TRP A 24 -9.33 1.10 -4.81
N LEU A 25 -9.12 -0.19 -4.60
CA LEU A 25 -8.23 -1.05 -5.38
C LEU A 25 -9.01 -1.72 -6.50
N ASN A 26 -8.35 -1.93 -7.64
CA ASN A 26 -8.98 -2.56 -8.80
C ASN A 26 -9.37 -4.03 -8.54
N VAL A 27 -8.52 -4.80 -7.87
CA VAL A 27 -8.83 -6.18 -7.47
C VAL A 27 -9.64 -6.18 -6.18
N GLY A 28 -9.34 -5.25 -5.26
CA GLY A 28 -10.18 -5.00 -4.09
C GLY A 28 -9.81 -5.88 -2.89
N HIS A 29 -8.55 -6.30 -2.76
CA HIS A 29 -8.11 -7.18 -1.70
C HIS A 29 -7.27 -6.46 -0.62
N VAL A 30 -7.30 -7.01 0.60
CA VAL A 30 -6.56 -6.45 1.75
C VAL A 30 -5.05 -6.70 1.68
N ASP A 31 -4.66 -7.83 1.11
CA ASP A 31 -3.26 -8.27 1.01
C ASP A 31 -2.42 -7.40 0.06
N GLU A 32 -3.07 -6.62 -0.81
CA GLU A 32 -2.42 -5.64 -1.69
C GLU A 32 -1.76 -4.48 -0.92
N PHE A 33 -2.23 -4.17 0.31
CA PHE A 33 -1.75 -3.00 1.05
C PHE A 33 -1.42 -3.23 2.53
N LEU A 34 -1.78 -4.39 3.10
CA LEU A 34 -1.59 -4.67 4.52
C LEU A 34 -1.11 -6.11 4.74
N THR A 35 -0.09 -6.28 5.57
CA THR A 35 0.35 -7.62 6.03
C THR A 35 0.94 -7.57 7.45
N PHE A 36 1.10 -8.73 8.07
CA PHE A 36 1.74 -8.88 9.37
C PHE A 36 2.98 -9.76 9.27
N VAL A 37 4.05 -9.36 9.96
CA VAL A 37 5.29 -10.13 10.05
C VAL A 37 5.70 -10.31 11.52
N PRO A 38 6.31 -11.44 11.90
CA PRO A 38 6.83 -11.62 13.25
C PRO A 38 7.95 -10.61 13.53
N ALA A 39 8.04 -10.13 14.76
CA ALA A 39 9.07 -9.21 15.20
C ALA A 39 9.49 -9.55 16.64
N PRO A 40 10.79 -9.49 16.97
CA PRO A 40 11.28 -9.93 18.28
C PRO A 40 10.87 -9.02 19.46
N ASP A 41 10.14 -7.93 19.20
CA ASP A 41 9.82 -6.92 20.20
C ASP A 41 8.30 -6.61 20.29
N ARG A 42 7.93 -5.85 21.32
CA ARG A 42 6.55 -5.43 21.63
C ARG A 42 5.57 -6.61 21.70
N LYS A 43 4.70 -6.74 20.71
CA LYS A 43 3.60 -7.72 20.64
C LYS A 43 3.98 -9.00 19.90
N GLY A 44 5.26 -9.17 19.54
CA GLY A 44 5.74 -10.31 18.75
C GLY A 44 5.50 -10.18 17.24
N PHE A 45 4.94 -9.06 16.77
CA PHE A 45 4.67 -8.81 15.35
C PHE A 45 4.71 -7.32 14.99
N ARG A 46 4.72 -7.06 13.68
CA ARG A 46 4.54 -5.75 13.06
C ARG A 46 3.49 -5.81 11.96
N MET A 47 2.71 -4.75 11.87
CA MET A 47 1.87 -4.48 10.72
C MET A 47 2.69 -3.69 9.70
N LEU A 48 2.68 -4.13 8.45
CA LEU A 48 3.25 -3.43 7.32
C LEU A 48 2.09 -2.85 6.50
N LEU A 49 2.23 -1.59 6.11
CA LEU A 49 1.29 -0.90 5.23
C LEU A 49 2.03 -0.39 4.00
N ALA A 50 1.39 -0.49 2.84
CA ALA A 50 1.83 0.24 1.66
C ALA A 50 1.82 1.76 1.96
N SER A 51 2.78 2.50 1.40
CA SER A 51 2.80 3.96 1.54
C SER A 51 3.37 4.63 0.28
N PRO A 52 2.50 5.14 -0.61
CA PRO A 52 2.92 6.01 -1.70
C PRO A 52 3.75 7.21 -1.22
N ASN A 53 3.41 7.80 -0.07
CA ASN A 53 4.18 8.91 0.51
C ASN A 53 5.63 8.52 0.84
N ALA A 54 5.85 7.32 1.39
CA ALA A 54 7.21 6.83 1.66
C ALA A 54 7.99 6.62 0.35
N CYS A 55 7.33 6.11 -0.69
CA CYS A 55 7.91 5.95 -2.02
C CYS A 55 8.34 7.30 -2.61
N TYR A 56 7.45 8.31 -2.66
CA TYR A 56 7.80 9.64 -3.18
C TYR A 56 8.94 10.28 -2.40
N LYS A 57 8.96 10.18 -1.06
CA LYS A 57 10.08 10.69 -0.24
C LYS A 57 11.41 10.04 -0.62
N LEU A 58 11.41 8.72 -0.90
CA LEU A 58 12.60 8.01 -1.33
C LEU A 58 13.05 8.47 -2.73
N LEU A 59 12.12 8.57 -3.68
CA LEU A 59 12.41 8.98 -5.05
C LEU A 59 12.95 10.42 -5.11
N GLU A 60 12.30 11.36 -4.43
CA GLU A 60 12.74 12.77 -4.34
C GLU A 60 14.14 12.88 -3.70
N LYS A 61 14.43 12.05 -2.69
CA LYS A 61 15.78 11.97 -2.10
C LYS A 61 16.79 11.49 -3.13
N LYS A 62 16.47 10.42 -3.88
CA LYS A 62 17.36 9.85 -4.89
C LYS A 62 17.59 10.78 -6.07
N GLU A 63 16.58 11.53 -6.49
CA GLU A 63 16.72 12.58 -7.50
C GLU A 63 17.71 13.66 -7.05
N LYS A 64 17.59 14.15 -5.80
CA LYS A 64 18.51 15.14 -5.21
C LYS A 64 19.95 14.64 -5.08
N GLU A 65 20.13 13.33 -4.87
CA GLU A 65 21.43 12.67 -4.85
C GLU A 65 22.03 12.46 -6.26
N GLY A 66 21.33 12.87 -7.33
CA GLY A 66 21.79 12.77 -8.72
C GLY A 66 21.33 11.53 -9.48
N TYR A 67 20.50 10.67 -8.87
CA TYR A 67 20.01 9.44 -9.48
C TYR A 67 18.73 9.61 -10.32
N GLY A 68 18.35 10.84 -10.67
CA GLY A 68 17.11 11.12 -11.42
C GLY A 68 16.96 10.35 -12.75
N LYS A 69 18.07 9.97 -13.38
CA LYS A 69 18.10 9.21 -14.65
C LYS A 69 17.94 7.70 -14.48
N ALA A 70 17.95 7.17 -13.26
CA ALA A 70 17.73 5.75 -13.01
C ALA A 70 16.33 5.34 -13.48
N LYS A 71 16.24 4.31 -14.31
CA LYS A 71 14.99 3.87 -14.94
C LYS A 71 14.32 2.78 -14.10
N MET A 72 12.98 2.76 -14.08
CA MET A 72 12.20 1.72 -13.42
C MET A 72 11.11 1.14 -14.34
N PRO A 73 10.95 -0.19 -14.42
CA PRO A 73 11.89 -1.21 -13.92
C PRO A 73 13.19 -1.24 -14.75
N ASP A 74 14.33 -1.46 -14.08
CA ASP A 74 15.62 -1.67 -14.75
C ASP A 74 15.81 -3.16 -15.08
N GLY A 75 16.50 -3.47 -16.18
CA GLY A 75 16.83 -4.84 -16.56
C GLY A 75 15.66 -5.72 -17.04
N ILE A 76 14.47 -5.16 -17.27
CA ILE A 76 13.34 -5.87 -17.89
C ILE A 76 13.23 -5.42 -19.35
N GLU A 77 13.52 -6.31 -20.29
CA GLU A 77 13.24 -6.07 -21.71
C GLU A 77 11.73 -5.91 -21.90
N SER A 78 11.32 -4.86 -22.60
CA SER A 78 9.91 -4.60 -22.89
C SER A 78 9.34 -5.74 -23.73
N THR A 79 8.64 -6.68 -23.07
CA THR A 79 8.02 -7.85 -23.71
C THR A 79 6.73 -7.42 -24.41
N GLY A 80 6.85 -6.64 -25.48
CA GLY A 80 5.77 -6.34 -26.43
C GLY A 80 4.57 -5.54 -25.89
N SER A 81 4.52 -5.21 -24.60
CA SER A 81 3.41 -4.51 -23.93
C SER A 81 3.43 -2.99 -24.11
N GLY A 82 4.42 -2.45 -24.83
CA GLY A 82 4.59 -1.01 -25.03
C GLY A 82 5.09 -0.26 -23.79
N TRP A 83 5.23 -0.93 -22.64
CA TRP A 83 5.76 -0.34 -21.41
C TRP A 83 7.23 0.04 -21.59
N GLN A 84 7.53 1.32 -21.37
CA GLN A 84 8.89 1.85 -21.40
C GLN A 84 9.34 2.18 -19.98
N PRO A 85 10.54 1.76 -19.56
CA PRO A 85 11.09 2.17 -18.27
C PRO A 85 11.19 3.68 -18.15
N ARG A 86 10.61 4.25 -17.09
CA ARG A 86 10.59 5.71 -16.83
C ARG A 86 11.71 6.09 -15.86
N PRO A 87 12.44 7.19 -16.09
CA PRO A 87 13.41 7.70 -15.13
C PRO A 87 12.72 8.24 -13.87
N ILE A 88 13.40 8.20 -12.72
CA ILE A 88 12.91 8.74 -11.44
C ILE A 88 12.37 10.18 -11.61
N SER A 89 13.09 11.04 -12.32
CA SER A 89 12.70 12.43 -12.52
C SER A 89 11.37 12.59 -13.27
N GLU A 90 11.06 11.67 -14.18
CA GLU A 90 9.79 11.69 -14.91
C GLU A 90 8.63 11.21 -14.04
N ILE A 91 8.86 10.20 -13.21
CA ILE A 91 7.86 9.68 -12.26
C ILE A 91 7.49 10.76 -11.23
N ILE A 92 8.47 11.48 -10.69
CA ILE A 92 8.23 12.55 -9.72
C ILE A 92 7.51 13.75 -10.34
N ALA A 93 7.81 14.07 -11.60
CA ALA A 93 7.20 15.18 -12.33
C ALA A 93 5.77 14.91 -12.81
N ASP A 94 5.32 13.66 -12.79
CA ASP A 94 3.99 13.23 -13.22
C ASP A 94 2.91 13.65 -12.20
N LYS A 95 2.25 14.78 -12.48
CA LYS A 95 1.22 15.35 -11.60
C LYS A 95 0.03 14.42 -11.39
N PHE A 96 -0.44 13.78 -12.46
CA PHE A 96 -1.59 12.88 -12.37
C PHE A 96 -1.25 11.68 -11.48
N LEU A 97 -0.09 11.06 -11.70
CA LEU A 97 0.37 9.96 -10.87
C LEU A 97 0.56 10.40 -9.41
N ARG A 98 1.04 11.62 -9.16
CA ARG A 98 1.19 12.18 -7.82
C ARG A 98 -0.14 12.38 -7.12
N GLU A 99 -1.11 12.97 -7.79
CA GLU A 99 -2.47 13.21 -7.28
C GLU A 99 -3.19 11.89 -6.98
N TRP A 100 -3.12 10.93 -7.91
CA TRP A 100 -3.70 9.60 -7.74
C TRP A 100 -3.12 8.88 -6.51
N ASN A 101 -1.79 8.88 -6.39
CA ASN A 101 -1.13 8.29 -5.23
C ASN A 101 -1.42 9.04 -3.91
N GLY A 102 -1.68 10.35 -3.98
CA GLY A 102 -2.19 11.14 -2.86
C GLY A 102 -3.53 10.60 -2.37
N HIS A 103 -4.47 10.38 -3.29
CA HIS A 103 -5.76 9.76 -2.96
C HIS A 103 -5.60 8.34 -2.38
N CYS A 104 -4.76 7.49 -2.99
CA CYS A 104 -4.49 6.15 -2.46
C CYS A 104 -3.94 6.19 -1.03
N GLN A 105 -3.05 7.14 -0.73
CA GLN A 105 -2.53 7.31 0.62
C GLN A 105 -3.61 7.74 1.62
N GLU A 106 -4.55 8.62 1.22
CA GLU A 106 -5.69 8.98 2.08
C GLU A 106 -6.56 7.76 2.41
N CYS A 107 -6.81 6.87 1.44
CA CYS A 107 -7.53 5.61 1.66
C CYS A 107 -6.82 4.72 2.69
N ILE A 108 -5.49 4.63 2.62
CA ILE A 108 -4.66 3.84 3.55
C ILE A 108 -4.64 4.50 4.95
N ASP A 109 -4.47 5.83 5.03
CA ASP A 109 -4.36 6.59 6.28
C ASP A 109 -5.67 6.60 7.09
N TRP A 110 -6.81 6.69 6.38
CA TRP A 110 -8.13 6.53 7.01
C TRP A 110 -8.17 5.25 7.83
N LYS A 111 -7.56 4.17 7.33
CA LYS A 111 -7.54 2.85 7.96
C LYS A 111 -6.48 2.74 9.05
N GLU A 112 -5.31 3.36 8.90
CA GLU A 112 -4.30 3.36 9.98
C GLU A 112 -4.91 3.93 11.28
N LYS A 113 -5.67 5.02 11.17
CA LYS A 113 -6.36 5.65 12.31
C LYS A 113 -7.41 4.74 12.95
N GLY A 114 -8.16 3.99 12.13
CA GLY A 114 -9.14 3.00 12.62
C GLY A 114 -8.49 1.77 13.26
N PHE A 115 -7.40 1.27 12.68
CA PHE A 115 -6.72 0.05 13.12
C PHE A 115 -5.93 0.26 14.42
N ARG A 116 -5.25 1.41 14.57
CA ARG A 116 -4.58 1.76 15.83
C ARG A 116 -5.56 1.79 17.01
N ARG A 117 -6.80 2.25 16.79
CA ARG A 117 -7.83 2.28 17.84
C ARG A 117 -8.33 0.89 18.25
N THR A 118 -8.22 -0.11 17.37
CA THR A 118 -8.78 -1.44 17.57
C THR A 118 -7.75 -2.44 18.11
N PHE A 119 -6.49 -2.34 17.66
CA PHE A 119 -5.44 -3.31 17.97
C PHE A 119 -4.32 -2.77 18.87
N VAL A 120 -4.36 -1.49 19.25
CA VAL A 120 -3.45 -0.90 20.24
C VAL A 120 -4.31 -0.46 21.44
N PRO A 121 -4.49 -1.31 22.48
CA PRO A 121 -4.90 -0.81 23.78
C PRO A 121 -3.83 0.19 24.27
N GLN A 122 -4.27 1.25 24.95
CA GLN A 122 -3.37 2.16 25.66
C GLN A 122 -2.47 1.40 26.63
#